data_AF-A0A0B8X033-F1
#
_entry.id   AF-A0A0B8X033-F1
#
_cell.length_a   1.000
_cell.length_b   1.000
_cell.length_c   1.000
_cell.angle_alpha   90.00
_cell.angle_beta   90.00
_cell.angle_gamma   90.00
#
_symmetry.space_group_name_H-M   'P 1'
#
loop_
_entity.id
_entity.type
_entity.pdbx_description
1 polymer ?
#
loop_
_entity_poly.entity_id
_entity_poly.type
_entity_poly.pdbx_seq_one_letter_code
_entity_poly.pdbx_strand_id
1 'polypeptide(L)'
;MKKFVLLLVATMALTACKTVKIENGEVPDEYLARAKKVEGVYQGSFEGRRGELTIAFQGNRPVLSYKDARGDSFVMPQCQSSVNDLKWAYVTRKGAVESVGFYFDPGVCYMDGREVVLSFSDDYNTIRVSILDRRYFDRRCRWEVTDPRYGPREICEVTQRDVTLNGKFSR
;
A
#
# COMPACT_ATOMS: atom_id res chain seq x y z
N MET A 1 -1.80 -46.10 -34.64
CA MET A 1 -2.11 -44.66 -34.50
C MET A 1 -2.48 -44.36 -33.05
N LYS A 2 -1.50 -44.10 -32.17
CA LYS A 2 -1.66 -43.66 -30.77
C LYS A 2 -0.37 -42.89 -30.38
N LYS A 3 -0.48 -41.96 -29.41
CA LYS A 3 0.53 -40.97 -28.92
C LYS A 3 0.42 -39.59 -29.61
N PHE A 4 0.80 -38.54 -28.87
CA PHE A 4 0.78 -37.10 -29.20
C PHE A 4 -0.54 -36.29 -29.03
N VAL A 5 -1.26 -36.48 -27.92
CA VAL A 5 -2.18 -35.44 -27.36
C VAL A 5 -2.12 -35.44 -25.83
N LEU A 6 -0.98 -35.07 -25.23
CA LEU A 6 -0.84 -34.98 -23.76
C LEU A 6 0.40 -34.17 -23.31
N LEU A 7 0.64 -33.00 -23.90
CA LEU A 7 1.83 -32.18 -23.57
C LEU A 7 1.64 -30.68 -23.83
N LEU A 8 0.51 -30.10 -23.39
CA LEU A 8 0.22 -28.66 -23.62
C LEU A 8 -0.58 -27.96 -22.50
N VAL A 9 -0.44 -28.41 -21.24
CA VAL A 9 -1.12 -27.82 -20.06
C VAL A 9 -0.13 -27.30 -19.00
N ALA A 10 1.18 -27.44 -19.23
CA ALA A 10 2.22 -27.27 -18.21
C ALA A 10 2.91 -25.87 -18.15
N THR A 11 2.39 -24.86 -18.86
CA THR A 11 3.06 -23.52 -18.98
C THR A 11 2.22 -22.32 -18.55
N MET A 12 0.98 -22.51 -18.07
CA MET A 12 0.17 -21.42 -17.49
C MET A 12 0.39 -21.19 -15.99
N ALA A 13 1.05 -22.12 -15.29
CA ALA A 13 1.53 -21.87 -13.95
C ALA A 13 2.83 -21.07 -14.00
N LEU A 14 2.79 -19.80 -13.58
CA LEU A 14 3.89 -19.14 -12.85
C LEU A 14 3.57 -17.69 -12.50
N THR A 15 2.74 -16.98 -13.30
CA THR A 15 2.64 -15.51 -13.42
C THR A 15 2.60 -14.64 -12.15
N ALA A 16 2.31 -15.22 -10.98
CA ALA A 16 2.34 -14.56 -9.68
C ALA A 16 3.61 -13.71 -9.43
N CYS A 17 3.40 -12.44 -9.05
CA CYS A 17 4.37 -11.66 -8.29
C CYS A 17 4.45 -12.17 -6.85
N LYS A 18 5.55 -11.88 -6.15
CA LYS A 18 5.81 -12.40 -4.80
C LYS A 18 5.73 -11.27 -3.79
N THR A 19 4.78 -11.35 -2.87
CA THR A 19 4.84 -10.55 -1.63
C THR A 19 5.97 -11.10 -0.78
N VAL A 20 6.98 -10.27 -0.51
CA VAL A 20 8.06 -10.58 0.43
C VAL A 20 7.63 -10.04 1.79
N LYS A 21 7.33 -10.95 2.72
CA LYS A 21 7.18 -10.59 4.12
C LYS A 21 8.55 -10.17 4.64
N ILE A 22 8.61 -9.03 5.32
CA ILE A 22 9.85 -8.48 5.87
C ILE A 22 9.92 -8.88 7.34
N GLU A 23 11.08 -9.39 7.75
CA GLU A 23 11.35 -9.75 9.14
C GLU A 23 12.13 -8.60 9.79
N ASN A 24 11.69 -8.19 10.98
CA ASN A 24 12.32 -7.16 11.80
C ASN A 24 12.58 -5.79 11.13
N GLY A 25 11.93 -5.47 10.01
CA GLY A 25 12.18 -4.21 9.26
C GLY A 25 13.30 -4.27 8.23
N GLU A 26 13.94 -5.42 8.02
CA GLU A 26 15.17 -5.54 7.25
C GLU A 26 14.95 -6.13 5.86
N VAL A 27 15.49 -5.48 4.82
CA VAL A 27 15.43 -5.99 3.45
C VAL A 27 16.41 -7.16 3.31
N PRO A 28 15.96 -8.36 2.89
CA PRO A 28 16.86 -9.49 2.64
C PRO A 28 17.93 -9.16 1.59
N ASP A 29 19.15 -9.62 1.79
CA ASP A 29 20.33 -9.28 0.98
C ASP A 29 20.10 -9.49 -0.54
N GLU A 30 19.35 -10.53 -0.91
CA GLU A 30 18.98 -10.86 -2.29
C GLU A 30 18.20 -9.74 -3.01
N TYR A 31 17.51 -8.86 -2.26
CA TYR A 31 16.80 -7.70 -2.77
C TYR A 31 17.51 -6.37 -2.47
N LEU A 32 18.43 -6.31 -1.50
CA LEU A 32 18.98 -5.06 -0.96
C LEU A 32 19.57 -4.14 -2.05
N ALA A 33 20.36 -4.68 -2.98
CA ALA A 33 20.96 -3.90 -4.07
C ALA A 33 19.93 -3.31 -5.06
N ARG A 34 18.70 -3.86 -5.09
CA ARG A 34 17.58 -3.33 -5.90
C ARG A 34 16.74 -2.36 -5.09
N ALA A 35 16.50 -2.67 -3.81
CA ALA A 35 15.76 -1.82 -2.89
C ALA A 35 16.46 -0.47 -2.69
N LYS A 36 17.81 -0.43 -2.59
CA LYS A 36 18.58 0.84 -2.53
C LYS A 36 18.41 1.77 -3.73
N LYS A 37 17.80 1.34 -4.85
CA LYS A 37 17.45 2.23 -5.97
C LYS A 37 16.27 3.17 -5.68
N VAL A 38 15.51 2.91 -4.62
CA VAL A 38 14.43 3.77 -4.12
C VAL A 38 14.90 4.75 -3.05
N GLU A 39 16.18 4.65 -2.65
CA GLU A 39 16.80 5.61 -1.72
C GLU A 39 16.90 6.99 -2.38
N GLY A 40 16.57 8.04 -1.64
CA GLY A 40 16.56 9.39 -2.16
C GLY A 40 15.57 10.33 -1.48
N VAL A 41 15.56 11.56 -1.96
CA VAL A 41 14.71 12.66 -1.50
C VAL A 41 13.73 13.00 -2.62
N TYR A 42 12.44 13.00 -2.31
CA TYR A 42 11.36 13.19 -3.27
C TYR A 42 10.51 14.41 -2.86
N GLN A 43 10.37 15.39 -3.76
CA GLN A 43 9.57 16.59 -3.54
C GLN A 43 8.13 16.36 -4.04
N GLY A 44 7.13 16.87 -3.32
CA GLY A 44 5.75 16.59 -3.68
C GLY A 44 4.71 17.21 -2.76
N SER A 45 3.58 16.54 -2.64
CA SER A 45 2.55 16.90 -1.67
C SER A 45 1.79 15.69 -1.11
N PHE A 46 1.37 15.81 0.14
CA PHE A 46 0.49 14.86 0.84
C PHE A 46 -0.71 15.62 1.40
N GLU A 47 -1.94 15.19 1.08
CA GLU A 47 -3.17 15.93 1.39
C GLU A 47 -3.12 17.41 0.99
N GLY A 48 -2.55 17.69 -0.19
CA GLY A 48 -2.35 19.04 -0.72
C GLY A 48 -1.23 19.86 -0.05
N ARG A 49 -0.65 19.40 1.07
CA ARG A 49 0.49 20.07 1.74
C ARG A 49 1.79 19.75 1.01
N ARG A 50 2.49 20.77 0.51
CA ARG A 50 3.80 20.59 -0.13
C ARG A 50 4.84 20.15 0.90
N GLY A 51 5.62 19.14 0.57
CA GLY A 51 6.67 18.62 1.44
C GLY A 51 7.62 17.68 0.73
N GLU A 52 8.53 17.15 1.52
CA GLU A 52 9.62 16.28 1.16
C GLU A 52 9.38 14.89 1.77
N LEU A 53 9.58 13.84 0.98
CA LEU A 53 9.55 12.44 1.39
C LEU A 53 10.95 11.87 1.19
N THR A 54 11.56 11.36 2.24
CA THR A 54 12.93 10.84 2.19
C THR A 54 12.94 9.36 2.57
N ILE A 55 13.58 8.56 1.71
CA ILE A 55 13.88 7.14 1.96
C ILE A 55 15.39 7.01 2.10
N ALA A 56 15.84 6.55 3.27
CA ALA A 56 17.25 6.31 3.56
C ALA A 56 17.46 4.86 4.03
N PHE A 57 18.64 4.27 3.84
CA PHE A 57 18.97 2.95 4.40
C PHE A 57 19.98 3.05 5.55
N GLN A 58 19.59 2.53 6.72
CA GLN A 58 20.49 2.24 7.83
C GLN A 58 20.94 0.77 7.71
N GLY A 59 22.04 0.53 7.01
CA GLY A 59 22.47 -0.83 6.65
C GLY A 59 21.54 -1.46 5.60
N ASN A 60 20.76 -2.46 6.03
CA ASN A 60 19.71 -3.16 5.28
C ASN A 60 18.27 -2.70 5.63
N ARG A 61 18.13 -1.82 6.63
CA ARG A 61 16.83 -1.29 7.12
C ARG A 61 16.49 0.03 6.43
N PRO A 62 15.44 0.11 5.61
CA PRO A 62 14.96 1.38 5.08
C PRO A 62 14.20 2.14 6.17
N VAL A 63 14.41 3.45 6.20
CA VAL A 63 13.74 4.41 7.08
C VAL A 63 13.01 5.41 6.20
N LEU A 64 11.72 5.61 6.46
CA LEU A 64 10.88 6.60 5.80
C LEU A 64 10.71 7.83 6.70
N SER A 65 11.00 9.02 6.17
CA SER A 65 10.64 10.28 6.82
C SER A 65 9.88 11.19 5.85
N TYR A 66 9.07 12.07 6.42
CA TYR A 66 8.35 13.12 5.70
C TYR A 66 8.55 14.44 6.43
N LYS A 67 8.57 15.55 5.68
CA LYS A 67 8.66 16.89 6.24
C LYS A 67 7.92 17.89 5.37
N ASP A 68 7.14 18.76 5.99
CA ASP A 68 6.54 19.92 5.34
C ASP A 68 6.84 21.22 6.12
N ALA A 69 6.20 22.31 5.70
CA ALA A 69 6.34 23.61 6.36
C ALA A 69 5.74 23.67 7.78
N ARG A 70 5.06 22.62 8.24
CA ARG A 70 4.39 22.54 9.55
C ARG A 70 5.04 21.52 10.49
N GLY A 71 5.84 20.59 9.99
CA GLY A 71 6.55 19.59 10.80
C GLY A 71 6.90 18.34 10.02
N ASP A 72 7.05 17.22 10.73
CA ASP A 72 7.45 15.90 10.24
C ASP A 72 6.30 14.86 10.23
N SER A 73 5.07 15.29 10.55
CA SER A 73 3.89 14.42 10.59
C SER A 73 3.10 14.39 9.27
N PHE A 74 2.86 13.17 8.77
CA PHE A 74 1.99 12.88 7.63
C PHE A 74 0.53 13.34 7.82
N VAL A 75 0.04 13.44 9.07
CA VAL A 75 -1.37 13.77 9.35
C VAL A 75 -1.50 15.25 9.69
N MET A 76 -1.14 15.61 10.92
CA MET A 76 -1.01 16.99 11.40
C MET A 76 0.01 17.03 12.54
N PRO A 77 0.77 18.12 12.75
CA PRO A 77 1.83 18.17 13.76
C PRO A 77 1.38 17.78 15.18
N GLN A 78 0.17 18.17 15.59
CA GLN A 78 -0.37 17.83 16.91
C GLN A 78 -0.78 16.36 17.07
N CYS A 79 -0.83 15.57 15.99
CA CYS A 79 -1.08 14.13 16.06
C CYS A 79 0.12 13.35 16.61
N GLN A 80 1.34 13.89 16.47
CA GLN A 80 2.59 13.19 16.83
C GLN A 80 2.74 11.81 16.14
N SER A 81 2.21 11.69 14.91
CA SER A 81 2.25 10.42 14.17
C SER A 81 3.67 10.02 13.77
N SER A 82 4.01 8.74 13.85
CA SER A 82 5.32 8.22 13.45
C SER A 82 5.20 7.14 12.36
N VAL A 83 6.25 7.03 11.55
CA VAL A 83 6.49 5.87 10.68
C VAL A 83 7.63 5.05 11.29
N ASN A 84 7.40 3.75 11.39
CA ASN A 84 8.32 2.80 11.99
C ASN A 84 8.82 1.82 10.90
N ASP A 85 9.18 0.60 11.29
CA ASP A 85 9.82 -0.38 10.42
C ASP A 85 9.03 -0.77 9.16
N LEU A 86 9.78 -1.22 8.15
CA LEU A 86 9.23 -1.86 6.96
C LEU A 86 8.51 -3.16 7.33
N LYS A 87 7.22 -3.26 7.00
CA LYS A 87 6.36 -4.42 7.30
C LYS A 87 6.34 -5.45 6.18
N TRP A 88 6.28 -4.98 4.93
CA TRP A 88 6.20 -5.84 3.75
C TRP A 88 6.69 -5.11 2.49
N ALA A 89 7.13 -5.88 1.50
CA ALA A 89 7.43 -5.39 0.16
C ALA A 89 6.77 -6.27 -0.90
N TYR A 90 6.12 -5.65 -1.90
CA TYR A 90 5.64 -6.35 -3.09
C TYR A 90 6.69 -6.26 -4.18
N VAL A 91 7.24 -7.42 -4.56
CA VAL A 91 8.35 -7.50 -5.50
C VAL A 91 7.90 -8.25 -6.75
N THR A 92 8.03 -7.59 -7.89
CA THR A 92 7.76 -8.18 -9.20
C THR A 92 8.74 -9.32 -9.49
N ARG A 93 8.39 -10.17 -10.45
CA ARG A 93 9.25 -11.29 -10.91
C ARG A 93 10.61 -10.84 -11.44
N LYS A 94 10.70 -9.60 -11.94
CA LYS A 94 11.95 -8.96 -12.38
C LYS A 94 12.76 -8.38 -11.21
N GLY A 95 12.33 -8.58 -9.96
CA GLY A 95 12.95 -8.04 -8.75
C GLY A 95 12.84 -6.51 -8.63
N ALA A 96 11.90 -5.88 -9.33
CA ALA A 96 11.55 -4.47 -9.10
C ALA A 96 10.52 -4.37 -7.96
N VAL A 97 10.68 -3.36 -7.11
CA VAL A 97 9.80 -3.09 -5.96
C VAL A 97 8.61 -2.26 -6.45
N GLU A 98 7.40 -2.81 -6.39
CA GLU A 98 6.21 -2.11 -6.87
C GLU A 98 5.55 -1.28 -5.77
N SER A 99 5.51 -1.85 -4.56
CA SER A 99 5.02 -1.17 -3.37
C SER A 99 5.66 -1.72 -2.10
N VAL A 100 5.62 -0.91 -1.03
CA VAL A 100 6.04 -1.29 0.33
C VAL A 100 5.05 -0.74 1.34
N GLY A 101 4.88 -1.44 2.46
CA GLY A 101 4.15 -0.95 3.62
C GLY A 101 5.07 -0.80 4.81
N PHE A 102 5.09 0.38 5.43
CA PHE A 102 5.73 0.64 6.72
C PHE A 102 4.69 0.65 7.84
N TYR A 103 5.06 0.23 9.05
CA TYR A 103 4.20 0.42 10.21
C TYR A 103 3.96 1.91 10.48
N PHE A 104 2.72 2.27 10.78
CA PHE A 104 2.32 3.63 11.05
C PHE A 104 1.57 3.74 12.38
N ASP A 105 2.01 4.67 13.22
CA ASP A 105 1.32 5.07 14.42
C ASP A 105 0.70 6.46 14.19
N PRO A 106 -0.63 6.61 14.25
CA PRO A 106 -1.27 7.93 14.13
C PRO A 106 -1.10 8.81 15.39
N GLY A 107 -0.50 8.27 16.46
CA GLY A 107 -0.29 8.97 17.72
C GLY A 107 -1.62 9.27 18.44
N VAL A 108 -1.84 10.52 18.81
CA VAL A 108 -3.08 10.93 19.51
C VAL A 108 -4.29 11.09 18.58
N CYS A 109 -4.11 11.03 17.26
CA CYS A 109 -5.19 11.18 16.30
C CYS A 109 -5.88 9.85 15.99
N TYR A 110 -7.21 9.87 15.91
CA TYR A 110 -7.98 8.68 15.54
C TYR A 110 -7.93 8.43 14.04
N MET A 111 -7.37 7.29 13.65
CA MET A 111 -7.37 6.73 12.29
C MET A 111 -7.54 5.20 12.39
N ASP A 112 -8.04 4.57 11.33
CA ASP A 112 -8.12 3.11 11.18
C ASP A 112 -6.84 2.50 10.60
N GLY A 113 -6.08 3.26 9.81
CA GLY A 113 -4.82 2.80 9.21
C GLY A 113 -3.69 2.63 10.22
N ARG A 114 -2.96 1.52 10.12
CA ARG A 114 -1.71 1.24 10.86
C ARG A 114 -0.52 1.01 9.93
N GLU A 115 -0.65 1.45 8.68
CA GLU A 115 0.37 1.30 7.63
C GLU A 115 0.44 2.57 6.76
N VAL A 116 1.66 3.01 6.44
CA VAL A 116 1.94 3.91 5.32
C VAL A 116 2.35 3.05 4.13
N VAL A 117 1.58 3.12 3.04
CA VAL A 117 1.88 2.40 1.80
C VAL A 117 2.53 3.34 0.80
N LEU A 118 3.67 2.92 0.25
CA LEU A 118 4.32 3.57 -0.88
C LEU A 118 4.11 2.70 -2.13
N SER A 119 3.72 3.31 -3.24
CA SER A 119 3.67 2.67 -4.56
C SER A 119 4.56 3.44 -5.54
N PHE A 120 5.47 2.73 -6.19
CA PHE A 120 6.50 3.31 -7.06
C PHE A 120 6.07 3.30 -8.54
N SER A 121 6.62 4.22 -9.34
CA SER A 121 6.67 4.09 -10.80
C SER A 121 7.81 3.15 -11.22
N ASP A 122 7.72 2.59 -12.44
CA ASP A 122 8.70 1.63 -12.99
C ASP A 122 10.15 2.12 -12.99
N ASP A 123 10.35 3.45 -13.03
CA ASP A 123 11.64 4.15 -13.03
C ASP A 123 12.09 4.63 -11.64
N TYR A 124 11.26 4.43 -10.61
CA TYR A 124 11.41 4.99 -9.27
C TYR A 124 11.53 6.54 -9.21
N ASN A 125 11.09 7.25 -10.26
CA ASN A 125 11.06 8.71 -10.27
C ASN A 125 9.84 9.29 -9.53
N THR A 126 8.79 8.50 -9.31
CA THR A 126 7.55 8.93 -8.66
C THR A 126 7.10 7.94 -7.61
N ILE A 127 6.66 8.47 -6.46
CA ILE A 127 6.07 7.72 -5.36
C ILE A 127 4.66 8.23 -5.13
N ARG A 128 3.69 7.33 -5.05
CA ARG A 128 2.39 7.59 -4.44
C ARG A 128 2.42 7.09 -3.00
N VAL A 129 1.95 7.91 -2.07
CA VAL A 129 1.83 7.55 -0.65
C VAL A 129 0.35 7.43 -0.33
N SER A 130 -0.06 6.42 0.43
CA SER A 130 -1.41 6.33 0.98
C SER A 130 -1.42 5.83 2.42
N ILE A 131 -2.33 6.39 3.22
CA ILE A 131 -2.61 5.98 4.60
C ILE A 131 -4.13 5.85 4.71
N LEU A 132 -4.63 4.75 5.29
CA LEU A 132 -6.06 4.61 5.57
C LEU A 132 -6.46 5.56 6.70
N ASP A 133 -7.35 6.52 6.43
CA ASP A 133 -7.96 7.35 7.48
C ASP A 133 -9.08 6.58 8.17
N ARG A 134 -10.11 6.18 7.42
CA ARG A 134 -11.34 5.58 7.98
C ARG A 134 -11.96 4.52 7.08
N ARG A 135 -12.64 3.55 7.70
CA ARG A 135 -13.54 2.60 7.04
C ARG A 135 -14.98 2.91 7.39
N TYR A 136 -15.78 3.19 6.37
CA TYR A 136 -17.22 3.33 6.50
C TYR A 136 -17.90 2.03 6.06
N PHE A 137 -18.96 1.65 6.77
CA PHE A 137 -19.84 0.54 6.38
C PHE A 137 -21.19 1.11 5.99
N ASP A 138 -21.36 1.37 4.69
CA ASP A 138 -22.59 1.92 4.14
C ASP A 138 -23.58 0.77 3.92
N ARG A 139 -24.68 0.73 4.68
CA ARG A 139 -25.78 -0.25 4.50
C ARG A 139 -26.75 0.27 3.43
N ARG A 140 -26.85 -0.42 2.30
CA ARG A 140 -27.78 -0.12 1.21
C ARG A 140 -28.88 -1.17 1.17
N CYS A 141 -30.12 -0.76 1.46
CA CYS A 141 -31.29 -1.63 1.40
C CYS A 141 -32.12 -1.33 0.16
N ARG A 142 -32.65 -2.38 -0.47
CA ARG A 142 -33.57 -2.29 -1.60
C ARG A 142 -34.69 -3.32 -1.44
N TRP A 143 -35.88 -2.98 -1.89
CA TRP A 143 -37.02 -3.89 -1.89
C TRP A 143 -37.02 -4.73 -3.17
N GLU A 144 -37.00 -6.05 -3.03
CA GLU A 144 -37.08 -6.99 -4.15
C GLU A 144 -38.28 -7.93 -3.99
N VAL A 145 -39.01 -8.16 -5.07
CA VAL A 145 -40.02 -9.23 -5.17
C VAL A 145 -39.35 -10.43 -5.84
N THR A 146 -38.76 -11.30 -5.04
CA THR A 146 -38.12 -12.55 -5.52
C THR A 146 -39.12 -13.68 -5.75
N ASP A 147 -40.27 -13.66 -5.07
CA ASP A 147 -41.42 -14.55 -5.34
C ASP A 147 -42.72 -13.75 -5.13
N PRO A 148 -43.62 -13.65 -6.14
CA PRO A 148 -44.90 -12.95 -6.04
C PRO A 148 -45.80 -13.41 -4.87
N ARG A 149 -45.61 -14.63 -4.35
CA ARG A 149 -46.43 -15.21 -3.28
C ARG A 149 -46.06 -14.71 -1.88
N TYR A 150 -44.83 -14.21 -1.70
CA TYR A 150 -44.28 -13.85 -0.37
C TYR A 150 -44.12 -12.34 -0.15
N GLY A 151 -44.60 -11.52 -1.09
CA GLY A 151 -44.48 -10.06 -1.03
C GLY A 151 -43.06 -9.54 -1.24
N PRO A 152 -42.88 -8.20 -1.23
CA PRO A 152 -41.55 -7.60 -1.33
C PRO A 152 -40.74 -7.86 -0.05
N ARG A 153 -39.47 -8.22 -0.21
CA ARG A 153 -38.51 -8.38 0.88
C ARG A 153 -37.49 -7.27 0.85
N GLU A 154 -37.11 -6.75 2.01
CA GLU A 154 -35.96 -5.86 2.12
C GLU A 154 -34.68 -6.70 2.02
N ILE A 155 -33.86 -6.43 1.01
CA ILE A 155 -32.52 -7.00 0.86
C ILE A 155 -31.52 -5.87 1.14
N CYS A 156 -30.69 -6.07 2.15
CA CYS A 156 -29.66 -5.11 2.54
C CYS A 156 -28.26 -5.66 2.26
N GLU A 157 -27.47 -4.86 1.54
CA GLU A 157 -26.06 -5.08 1.31
C GLU A 157 -25.25 -4.12 2.19
N VAL A 158 -24.17 -4.62 2.79
CA VAL A 158 -23.23 -3.78 3.55
C VAL A 158 -21.99 -3.58 2.69
N THR A 159 -21.81 -2.38 2.15
CA THR A 159 -20.64 -2.03 1.34
C THR A 159 -19.61 -1.32 2.21
N GLN A 160 -18.40 -1.86 2.29
CA GLN A 160 -17.27 -1.17 2.92
C GLN A 160 -16.72 -0.11 1.97
N ARG A 161 -16.44 1.09 2.50
CA ARG A 161 -15.82 2.21 1.78
C ARG A 161 -14.67 2.77 2.60
N ASP A 162 -13.47 2.59 2.09
CA ASP A 162 -12.24 3.10 2.71
C ASP A 162 -11.99 4.54 2.22
N VAL A 163 -11.64 5.43 3.16
CA VAL A 163 -11.16 6.78 2.90
C VAL A 163 -9.67 6.81 3.22
N THR A 164 -8.85 7.17 2.25
CA THR A 164 -7.39 7.27 2.40
C THR A 164 -6.94 8.73 2.34
N LEU A 165 -5.93 9.06 3.15
CA LEU A 165 -5.06 10.21 2.93
C LEU A 165 -4.04 9.82 1.85
N ASN A 166 -3.75 10.70 0.90
CA ASN A 166 -2.91 10.38 -0.25
C ASN A 166 -1.89 11.49 -0.54
N GLY A 167 -0.76 11.10 -1.13
CA GLY A 167 0.22 12.03 -1.66
C GLY A 167 0.92 11.52 -2.91
N LYS A 168 1.60 12.43 -3.58
CA LYS A 168 2.46 12.14 -4.73
C LYS A 168 3.74 12.96 -4.62
N PHE A 169 4.86 12.28 -4.77
CA PHE A 169 6.21 12.86 -4.72
C PHE A 169 7.02 12.39 -5.93
N SER A 170 7.97 13.21 -6.36
CA SER A 170 8.89 12.92 -7.46
C SER A 170 10.29 13.44 -7.14
N ARG A 171 11.30 12.79 -7.71
CA ARG A 171 12.71 13.24 -7.64
C ARG A 171 13.10 14.02 -8.90
#